data_AF-X0Q8U4-F1
#
_entry.id   AF-X0Q8U4-F1
#
_cell.length_a   1.000
_cell.length_b   1.000
_cell.length_c   1.000
_cell.angle_alpha   90.00
_cell.angle_beta   90.00
_cell.angle_gamma   90.00
#
_symmetry.space_group_name_H-M   'P 1'
#
loop_
_entity.id
_entity.type
_entity.pdbx_description
1 polymer ?
#
loop_
_entity_poly.entity_id
_entity_poly.type
_entity_poly.pdbx_seq_one_letter_code
_entity_poly.pdbx_strand_id
1 'polypeptide(L)'
;MIDGPRRADGAQLGGRLLTLVGDRDFQALAPEISRIACDHGSDRSAFTAVVAWIVTTIADLIADPASSVNDAVDSFISVVPLVHDATEIAEELPAPAEWLFTAVVRHLQSRRRAGSDPPPPVPADTALTRMQALVEALLWLDALLECDHSR
;
A
#
# COMPACT_ATOMS: atom_id res chain seq x y z
N MET A 1 20.32 -2.39 -13.15
CA MET A 1 19.59 -3.51 -13.77
C MET A 1 18.15 -3.09 -13.81
N ILE A 2 17.56 -3.07 -15.01
CA ILE A 2 16.49 -2.14 -15.44
C ILE A 2 15.27 -2.17 -14.52
N ASP A 3 15.11 -1.14 -13.68
CA ASP A 3 13.82 -0.75 -13.12
C ASP A 3 12.95 -0.28 -14.29
N GLY A 4 12.16 -1.20 -14.83
CA GLY A 4 11.46 -1.01 -16.10
C GLY A 4 10.36 0.05 -16.07
N PRO A 5 9.90 0.50 -17.27
CA PRO A 5 8.87 1.55 -17.45
C PRO A 5 7.61 1.34 -16.59
N ARG A 6 7.26 0.08 -16.31
CA ARG A 6 6.13 -0.31 -15.45
C ARG A 6 6.22 0.19 -14.00
N ARG A 7 7.42 0.34 -13.42
CA ARG A 7 7.58 0.90 -12.06
C ARG A 7 7.33 2.41 -12.04
N ALA A 8 7.81 3.12 -13.06
CA ALA A 8 7.56 4.56 -13.22
C ALA A 8 6.06 4.86 -13.45
N ASP A 9 5.38 4.02 -14.23
CA ASP A 9 3.93 4.13 -14.47
C ASP A 9 3.12 3.91 -13.18
N GLY A 10 3.52 2.93 -12.36
CA GLY A 10 2.89 2.64 -11.06
C GLY A 10 3.03 3.79 -10.05
N ALA A 11 4.23 4.36 -9.93
CA ALA A 11 4.49 5.49 -9.03
C ALA A 11 3.71 6.75 -9.45
N GLN A 12 3.66 7.05 -10.75
CA GLN A 12 2.92 8.19 -11.27
C GLN A 12 1.41 8.05 -11.00
N LEU A 13 0.84 6.87 -11.30
CA LEU A 13 -0.58 6.60 -11.07
C LEU A 13 -0.91 6.57 -9.58
N GLY A 14 -0.10 5.90 -8.76
CA GLY A 14 -0.30 5.81 -7.32
C GLY A 14 -0.19 7.16 -6.62
N GLY A 15 0.83 7.96 -6.98
CA GLY A 15 0.97 9.32 -6.47
C GLY A 15 -0.21 10.22 -6.83
N ARG A 16 -0.72 10.13 -8.07
CA ARG A 16 -1.94 10.86 -8.46
C ARG A 16 -3.16 10.45 -7.64
N LEU A 17 -3.34 9.15 -7.38
CA LEU A 17 -4.45 8.68 -6.53
C LEU A 17 -4.32 9.21 -5.09
N LEU A 18 -3.12 9.21 -4.51
CA LEU A 18 -2.88 9.78 -3.18
C LEU A 18 -3.16 11.28 -3.14
N THR A 19 -2.76 12.04 -4.16
CA THR A 19 -3.10 13.48 -4.24
C THR A 19 -4.60 13.69 -4.17
N LEU A 20 -5.39 12.90 -4.92
CA LEU A 20 -6.85 12.99 -4.89
C LEU A 20 -7.45 12.60 -3.54
N VAL A 21 -6.84 11.66 -2.81
CA VAL A 21 -7.25 11.30 -1.43
C VAL A 21 -6.97 12.46 -0.47
N GLY A 22 -5.77 13.03 -0.50
CA GLY A 22 -5.39 14.17 0.34
C GLY A 22 -6.21 15.43 0.06
N ASP A 23 -6.51 15.70 -1.22
CA ASP A 23 -7.39 16.81 -1.64
C ASP A 23 -8.88 16.56 -1.34
N ARG A 24 -9.23 15.34 -0.89
CA ARG A 24 -10.61 14.86 -0.69
C ARG A 24 -11.48 14.98 -1.96
N ASP A 25 -10.87 14.92 -3.14
CA ASP A 25 -11.57 14.96 -4.43
C ASP A 25 -12.09 13.57 -4.82
N PHE A 26 -13.13 13.12 -4.11
CA PHE A 26 -13.75 11.82 -4.34
C PHE A 26 -14.45 11.71 -5.70
N GLN A 27 -14.82 12.85 -6.30
CA GLN A 27 -15.46 12.89 -7.63
C GLN A 27 -14.45 12.54 -8.72
N ALA A 28 -13.20 12.99 -8.60
CA ALA A 28 -12.12 12.60 -9.49
C ALA A 28 -11.49 11.25 -9.11
N LEU A 29 -11.49 10.87 -7.83
CA LEU A 29 -10.89 9.62 -7.35
C LEU A 29 -11.65 8.38 -7.84
N ALA A 30 -12.98 8.36 -7.70
CA ALA A 30 -13.81 7.21 -8.06
C ALA A 30 -13.64 6.71 -9.52
N PRO A 31 -13.66 7.58 -10.55
CA PRO A 31 -13.45 7.14 -11.93
C PRO A 31 -12.02 6.65 -12.19
N GLU A 32 -11.01 7.19 -11.51
CA GLU A 32 -9.63 6.73 -11.65
C GLU A 32 -9.40 5.36 -11.01
N ILE A 33 -9.94 5.12 -9.80
CA ILE A 33 -9.92 3.80 -9.16
C ILE A 33 -10.65 2.79 -10.04
N SER A 34 -11.83 3.15 -10.55
CA SER A 34 -12.60 2.28 -11.45
C SER A 34 -11.82 1.96 -12.73
N ARG A 35 -11.18 2.95 -13.36
CA ARG A 35 -10.37 2.75 -14.57
C ARG A 35 -9.22 1.76 -14.32
N ILE A 36 -8.54 1.86 -13.18
CA ILE A 36 -7.38 1.02 -12.85
C ILE A 36 -7.83 -0.38 -12.45
N ALA A 37 -8.87 -0.50 -11.62
CA ALA A 37 -9.33 -1.79 -11.10
C ALA A 37 -10.20 -2.56 -12.10
N CYS A 38 -10.99 -1.87 -12.91
CA CYS A 38 -11.86 -2.48 -13.91
C CYS A 38 -11.18 -2.64 -15.27
N ASP A 39 -9.87 -2.46 -15.43
CA ASP A 39 -9.25 -2.69 -16.74
C ASP A 39 -9.55 -4.12 -17.21
N HIS A 40 -10.36 -4.23 -18.28
CA HIS A 40 -10.91 -5.47 -18.80
C HIS A 40 -9.94 -6.15 -19.78
N GLY A 41 -8.80 -5.53 -20.06
CA GLY A 41 -7.74 -6.11 -20.88
C GLY A 41 -7.05 -7.30 -20.21
N SER A 42 -6.41 -8.15 -21.01
CA SER A 42 -5.54 -9.22 -20.51
C SER A 42 -4.33 -8.70 -19.72
N ASP A 43 -4.03 -7.41 -19.85
CA ASP A 43 -2.90 -6.75 -19.20
C ASP A 43 -3.40 -5.95 -18.00
N ARG A 44 -3.50 -6.60 -16.83
CA ARG A 44 -3.79 -5.96 -15.53
C ARG A 44 -2.60 -5.12 -15.02
N SER A 45 -1.78 -4.60 -15.93
CA SER A 45 -0.47 -4.03 -15.64
C SER A 45 -0.56 -2.76 -14.80
N ALA A 46 -1.55 -1.91 -15.05
CA ALA A 46 -1.76 -0.68 -14.27
C ALA A 46 -2.10 -0.98 -12.80
N PHE A 47 -3.06 -1.87 -12.55
CA PHE A 47 -3.43 -2.26 -11.18
C PHE A 47 -2.24 -2.92 -10.46
N THR A 48 -1.58 -3.89 -11.10
CA THR A 48 -0.41 -4.55 -10.51
C THR A 48 0.72 -3.57 -10.24
N ALA A 49 0.98 -2.61 -11.14
CA ALA A 49 2.02 -1.60 -10.96
C ALA A 49 1.71 -0.66 -9.78
N VAL A 50 0.46 -0.20 -9.65
CA VAL A 50 0.03 0.67 -8.54
C VAL A 50 0.09 -0.08 -7.20
N VAL A 51 -0.45 -1.30 -7.13
CA VAL A 51 -0.39 -2.11 -5.89
C VAL A 51 1.05 -2.41 -5.51
N ALA A 52 1.90 -2.75 -6.48
CA ALA A 52 3.32 -2.98 -6.23
C ALA A 52 3.99 -1.73 -5.66
N TRP A 53 3.74 -0.57 -6.26
CA TRP A 53 4.28 0.69 -5.77
C TRP A 53 3.79 1.03 -4.36
N ILE A 54 2.50 0.88 -4.05
CA ILE A 54 1.95 1.17 -2.71
C ILE A 54 2.61 0.26 -1.66
N VAL A 55 2.67 -1.05 -1.91
CA VAL A 55 3.26 -2.01 -0.96
C VAL A 55 4.74 -1.75 -0.74
N THR A 56 5.50 -1.45 -1.80
CA THR A 56 6.92 -1.07 -1.68
C THR A 56 7.07 0.23 -0.91
N THR A 57 6.26 1.24 -1.19
CA THR A 57 6.31 2.55 -0.50
C THR A 57 6.00 2.38 0.99
N ILE A 58 4.94 1.64 1.34
CA ILE A 58 4.61 1.31 2.73
C ILE A 58 5.79 0.57 3.40
N ALA A 59 6.35 -0.43 2.74
CA ALA A 59 7.45 -1.19 3.28
C ALA A 59 8.72 -0.34 3.47
N ASP A 60 8.99 0.61 2.57
CA ASP A 60 10.11 1.55 2.68
C ASP A 60 9.89 2.52 3.85
N LEU A 61 8.69 3.10 3.99
CA LEU A 61 8.31 3.96 5.11
C LEU A 61 8.35 3.24 6.46
N ILE A 62 7.99 1.95 6.48
CA ILE A 62 8.08 1.12 7.68
C ILE A 62 9.55 0.75 7.98
N ALA A 63 10.35 0.47 6.95
CA ALA A 63 11.72 -0.02 7.11
C ALA A 63 12.76 1.06 7.46
N ASP A 64 12.42 2.35 7.40
CA ASP A 64 13.30 3.47 7.74
C ASP A 64 12.56 4.46 8.64
N PRO A 65 13.08 4.79 9.84
CA PRO A 65 13.90 6.01 9.91
C PRO A 65 15.28 5.90 10.60
N ALA A 66 15.61 4.77 11.25
CA ALA A 66 16.94 4.54 11.86
C ALA A 66 17.28 3.09 12.31
N SER A 67 16.40 2.08 12.19
CA SER A 67 16.70 0.73 12.74
C SER A 67 16.19 -0.45 11.91
N SER A 68 16.57 -1.65 12.35
CA SER A 68 16.49 -2.91 11.62
C SER A 68 15.06 -3.34 11.28
N VAL A 69 14.90 -4.03 10.14
CA VAL A 69 13.62 -4.54 9.59
C VAL A 69 12.82 -5.43 10.58
N ASN A 70 13.39 -5.91 11.69
CA ASN A 70 12.63 -6.67 12.70
C ASN A 70 11.68 -5.73 13.45
N ASP A 71 12.19 -4.58 13.91
CA ASP A 71 11.44 -3.59 14.68
C ASP A 71 10.33 -2.96 13.82
N ALA A 72 10.62 -2.77 12.54
CA ALA A 72 9.70 -2.26 11.53
C ALA A 72 8.49 -3.19 11.29
N VAL A 73 8.75 -4.51 11.13
CA VAL A 73 7.70 -5.52 10.99
C VAL A 73 6.90 -5.65 12.28
N ASP A 74 7.56 -5.65 13.43
CA ASP A 74 6.90 -5.73 14.73
C ASP A 74 6.01 -4.50 14.96
N SER A 75 6.45 -3.29 14.58
CA SER A 75 5.63 -2.07 14.64
C SER A 75 4.38 -2.17 13.77
N PHE A 76 4.50 -2.70 12.54
CA PHE A 76 3.36 -2.91 11.65
C PHE A 76 2.42 -4.01 12.16
N ILE A 77 2.95 -5.05 12.80
CA ILE A 77 2.18 -6.07 13.50
C ILE A 77 1.48 -5.48 14.73
N SER A 78 2.11 -4.59 15.50
CA SER A 78 1.55 -4.00 16.72
C SER A 78 0.32 -3.13 16.50
N VAL A 79 0.08 -2.64 15.27
CA VAL A 79 -1.16 -1.92 14.90
C VAL A 79 -2.37 -2.89 14.78
N VAL A 80 -2.13 -4.19 14.60
CA VAL A 80 -3.21 -5.18 14.36
C VAL A 80 -3.98 -5.59 15.64
N PRO A 81 -3.37 -5.74 16.83
CA PRO A 81 -4.08 -6.13 18.05
C PRO A 81 -4.87 -5.03 18.77
N LEU A 82 -4.62 -3.75 18.52
CA LEU A 82 -5.16 -2.64 19.34
C LEU A 82 -6.65 -2.30 19.09
N VAL A 83 -7.29 -2.98 18.12
CA VAL A 83 -8.71 -2.72 17.76
C VAL A 83 -9.70 -3.50 18.65
N HIS A 84 -9.27 -4.19 19.71
CA HIS A 84 -10.17 -4.95 20.60
C HIS A 84 -10.31 -4.42 22.02
N ASP A 85 -9.61 -3.36 22.41
CA ASP A 85 -9.84 -2.72 23.70
C ASP A 85 -9.61 -1.20 23.58
N ALA A 86 -10.68 -0.49 23.25
CA ALA A 86 -10.62 0.96 23.06
C ALA A 86 -10.56 1.67 24.42
N THR A 87 -9.47 2.37 24.72
CA THR A 87 -9.52 3.69 25.37
C THR A 87 -8.21 4.45 25.19
N GLU A 88 -8.33 5.74 24.85
CA GLU A 88 -7.30 6.75 24.54
C GLU A 88 -6.82 6.80 23.08
N ILE A 89 -7.25 7.89 22.42
CA ILE A 89 -6.85 8.30 21.06
C ILE A 89 -5.38 8.74 21.14
N ALA A 90 -4.47 7.79 21.04
CA ALA A 90 -3.27 8.02 20.25
C ALA A 90 -3.71 7.98 18.77
N GLU A 91 -3.12 8.80 17.91
CA GLU A 91 -3.30 8.73 16.45
C GLU A 91 -2.71 7.41 15.94
N GLU A 92 -3.38 6.29 16.26
CA GLU A 92 -2.98 4.98 15.81
C GLU A 92 -3.53 4.74 14.42
N LEU A 93 -2.65 4.24 13.55
CA LEU A 93 -3.00 3.82 12.21
C LEU A 93 -4.16 2.82 12.25
N PRO A 94 -5.08 2.88 11.28
CA PRO A 94 -6.12 1.85 11.18
C PRO A 94 -5.48 0.47 10.98
N ALA A 95 -6.11 -0.59 11.49
CA ALA A 95 -5.66 -1.95 11.23
C ALA A 95 -5.60 -2.20 9.70
N PRO A 96 -4.45 -2.65 9.15
CA PRO A 96 -4.34 -2.90 7.72
C PRO A 96 -5.23 -4.07 7.30
N ALA A 97 -5.74 -4.02 6.08
CA ALA A 97 -6.42 -5.17 5.47
C ALA A 97 -5.48 -6.39 5.42
N GLU A 98 -6.01 -7.60 5.63
CA GLU A 98 -5.22 -8.84 5.73
C GLU A 98 -4.32 -9.06 4.50
N TRP A 99 -4.82 -8.74 3.30
CA TRP A 99 -4.06 -8.86 2.07
C TRP A 99 -2.87 -7.89 2.03
N LEU A 100 -3.09 -6.64 2.49
CA LEU A 100 -2.08 -5.59 2.50
C LEU A 100 -1.00 -5.94 3.51
N PHE A 101 -1.43 -6.39 4.69
CA PHE A 101 -0.54 -6.90 5.72
C PHE A 101 0.35 -8.03 5.19
N THR A 102 -0.27 -9.04 4.58
CA THR A 102 0.43 -10.19 3.99
C THR A 102 1.40 -9.75 2.89
N ALA A 103 1.01 -8.80 2.04
CA ALA A 103 1.82 -8.30 0.95
C ALA A 103 3.07 -7.57 1.45
N VAL A 104 2.90 -6.65 2.39
CA VAL A 104 3.98 -5.87 3.01
C VAL A 104 4.96 -6.77 3.76
N VAL A 105 4.47 -7.67 4.62
CA VAL A 105 5.32 -8.62 5.37
C VAL A 105 6.12 -9.51 4.43
N ARG A 106 5.48 -10.05 3.37
CA ARG A 106 6.19 -10.88 2.38
C ARG A 106 7.26 -10.09 1.63
N HIS A 107 6.98 -8.84 1.26
CA HIS A 107 7.94 -7.98 0.59
C HIS A 107 9.15 -7.66 1.49
N LEU A 108 8.91 -7.30 2.76
CA LEU A 108 9.96 -7.10 3.77
C LEU A 108 10.81 -8.36 4.00
N GLN A 109 10.19 -9.55 4.04
CA GLN A 109 10.91 -10.82 4.13
C GLN A 109 11.75 -11.12 2.87
N SER A 110 11.23 -10.77 1.68
CA SER A 110 11.95 -11.00 0.42
C SER A 110 13.19 -10.12 0.31
N ARG A 111 13.10 -8.86 0.73
CA ARG A 111 14.24 -7.91 0.76
C ARG A 111 15.44 -8.46 1.52
N ARG A 112 15.21 -9.24 2.59
CA ARG A 112 16.29 -9.88 3.38
C ARG A 112 16.98 -11.04 2.67
N ARG A 113 16.29 -11.74 1.77
CA ARG A 113 16.79 -12.99 1.16
C ARG A 113 17.70 -12.77 -0.04
N ALA A 114 18.09 -11.52 -0.34
CA ALA A 114 19.10 -11.14 -1.33
C ALA A 114 19.02 -11.94 -2.64
N GLY A 115 18.06 -11.64 -3.51
CA GLY A 115 18.14 -12.18 -4.88
C GLY A 115 16.94 -11.98 -5.79
N SER A 116 15.75 -11.72 -5.25
CA SER A 116 14.59 -11.38 -6.07
C SER A 116 13.60 -10.61 -5.21
N ASP A 117 13.11 -9.51 -5.76
CA ASP A 117 11.99 -8.75 -5.23
C ASP A 117 10.76 -9.15 -6.06
N PRO A 118 10.13 -10.31 -5.77
CA PRO A 118 8.93 -10.69 -6.47
C PRO A 118 7.88 -9.61 -6.24
N PRO A 119 7.12 -9.21 -7.28
CA PRO A 119 6.06 -8.25 -7.10
C PRO A 119 5.12 -8.75 -6.00
N PRO A 120 4.65 -7.85 -5.11
CA PRO A 120 3.84 -8.24 -3.98
C PRO A 120 2.58 -8.97 -4.45
N PRO A 121 2.08 -9.92 -3.65
CA PRO A 121 0.89 -10.68 -4.01
C PRO A 121 -0.27 -9.72 -4.24
N VAL A 122 -0.82 -9.77 -5.45
CA VAL A 122 -1.94 -8.93 -5.84
C VAL A 122 -3.22 -9.60 -5.35
N PRO A 123 -4.03 -8.93 -4.51
CA PRO A 123 -5.36 -9.43 -4.20
C PRO A 123 -6.20 -9.36 -5.47
N ALA A 124 -7.01 -10.38 -5.73
CA ALA A 124 -8.22 -10.32 -6.55
C ALA A 124 -8.23 -10.87 -7.99
N ASP A 125 -9.21 -11.77 -8.19
CA ASP A 125 -9.69 -12.22 -9.49
C ASP A 125 -10.77 -11.29 -10.10
N THR A 126 -11.53 -10.53 -9.29
CA THR A 126 -12.67 -9.69 -9.76
C THR A 126 -12.38 -8.18 -9.66
N ALA A 127 -13.10 -7.38 -10.45
CA ALA A 127 -12.94 -5.92 -10.43
C ALA A 127 -13.32 -5.29 -9.09
N LEU A 128 -14.33 -5.84 -8.41
CA LEU A 128 -14.77 -5.36 -7.11
C LEU A 128 -13.68 -5.49 -6.05
N THR A 129 -13.07 -6.67 -5.95
CA THR A 129 -12.00 -6.91 -4.97
C THR A 129 -10.72 -6.14 -5.30
N ARG A 130 -10.48 -5.80 -6.59
CA ARG A 130 -9.41 -4.87 -6.97
C ARG A 130 -9.68 -3.42 -6.56
N MET A 131 -10.91 -2.94 -6.75
CA MET A 131 -11.30 -1.60 -6.29
C MET A 131 -11.16 -1.49 -4.78
N GLN A 132 -11.67 -2.48 -4.05
CA GLN A 132 -11.57 -2.55 -2.60
C GLN A 132 -10.10 -2.54 -2.14
N ALA A 133 -9.26 -3.37 -2.74
CA ALA A 133 -7.84 -3.39 -2.43
C ALA A 133 -7.14 -2.03 -2.69
N LEU A 134 -7.43 -1.35 -3.81
CA LEU A 134 -6.86 -0.02 -4.05
C LEU A 134 -7.28 0.98 -2.97
N VAL A 135 -8.56 1.00 -2.62
CA VAL A 135 -9.07 1.92 -1.59
C VAL A 135 -8.41 1.64 -0.25
N GLU A 136 -8.39 0.38 0.19
CA GLU A 136 -7.78 -0.02 1.46
C GLU A 136 -6.29 0.36 1.52
N ALA A 137 -5.56 0.13 0.43
CA ALA A 137 -4.14 0.45 0.36
C ALA A 137 -3.87 1.96 0.38
N LEU A 138 -4.69 2.74 -0.34
CA LEU A 138 -4.56 4.20 -0.40
C LEU A 138 -4.87 4.85 0.93
N LEU A 139 -5.96 4.44 1.60
CA LEU A 139 -6.32 4.98 2.92
C LEU A 139 -5.24 4.68 3.96
N TRP A 140 -4.67 3.48 3.89
CA TRP A 140 -3.63 3.09 4.85
C TRP A 140 -2.32 3.85 4.61
N LEU A 141 -1.92 4.05 3.34
CA LEU A 141 -0.74 4.85 3.00
C LEU A 141 -0.93 6.34 3.33
N ASP A 142 -2.11 6.90 3.08
CA ASP A 142 -2.47 8.27 3.46
C ASP A 142 -2.34 8.48 4.98
N ALA A 143 -2.93 7.58 5.77
CA ALA A 143 -2.80 7.62 7.23
C ALA A 143 -1.35 7.49 7.70
N LEU A 144 -0.55 6.61 7.06
CA LEU A 144 0.88 6.47 7.38
C LEU A 144 1.65 7.76 7.12
N LEU A 145 1.35 8.45 6.01
CA LEU A 145 1.95 9.73 5.68
C LEU A 145 1.52 10.81 6.68
N GLU A 146 0.26 10.88 7.08
CA GLU A 146 -0.20 11.83 8.11
C GLU A 146 0.53 11.63 9.44
N CYS A 147 0.73 10.39 9.88
CA CYS A 147 1.47 10.09 11.12
C CYS A 147 2.95 10.50 11.06
N ASP A 148 3.59 10.45 9.89
CA ASP A 148 4.99 10.86 9.72
C ASP A 148 5.15 12.39 9.81
N HIS A 149 4.17 13.16 9.29
CA HIS A 149 4.21 14.63 9.32
C HIS A 149 3.87 15.23 10.70
N SER A 150 3.28 14.44 11.61
CA SER A 150 2.93 14.85 12.99
C SER A 150 4.08 14.65 13.99
N ARG A 151 5.23 14.08 13.58
CA ARG A 151 6.43 13.86 14.41
C ARG A 151 7.48 14.96 14.24
#